data_AF-A0A929EN55-F1
#
_entry.id   AF-A0A929EN55-F1
#
_cell.length_a   1.000
_cell.length_b   1.000
_cell.length_c   1.000
_cell.angle_alpha   90.00
_cell.angle_beta   90.00
_cell.angle_gamma   90.00
#
_symmetry.space_group_name_H-M   'P 1'
#
loop_
_entity.id
_entity.type
_entity.pdbx_description
1 polymer ?
#
loop_
_entity_poly.entity_id
_entity_poly.type
_entity_poly.pdbx_seq_one_letter_code
_entity_poly.pdbx_strand_id
1 'polypeptide(L)'
;SREIDDRDERNAKMRSLEKILDINLDVITSSYIEEEKKRYFISSRFENLLIQFSNRFSYGLNLVLVLGLVALGLMVMGLFVYDVTHIFQGNIEKGLLSSLGSLLMLWVVIELMDTEIDHLRGEKFAIKVFVSVALVAIIRKILVTSLKADQVEAQISLIIAVAVLGGVYWLVSKVDNK
;
A
#
# COMPACT_ATOMS: atom_id res chain seq x y z
N SER A 1 -18.16 85.83 13.42
CA SER A 1 -18.73 84.61 12.79
C SER A 1 -17.85 83.92 11.74
N ARG A 2 -16.52 84.15 11.64
CA ARG A 2 -15.64 83.43 10.69
C ARG A 2 -14.80 82.29 11.30
N GLU A 3 -14.67 82.20 12.63
CA GLU A 3 -13.89 81.15 13.29
C GLU A 3 -14.68 79.85 13.56
N ILE A 4 -16.01 79.88 13.48
CA ILE A 4 -16.86 78.70 13.74
C ILE A 4 -16.96 77.81 12.48
N ASP A 5 -16.98 78.44 11.30
CA ASP A 5 -17.08 77.78 9.98
C ASP A 5 -15.86 76.89 9.64
N ASP A 6 -14.65 77.36 9.96
CA ASP A 6 -13.38 76.64 9.69
C ASP A 6 -13.19 75.41 10.62
N ARG A 7 -13.80 75.44 11.82
CA ARG A 7 -13.78 74.29 12.75
C ARG A 7 -14.71 73.17 12.29
N ASP A 8 -15.89 73.51 11.78
CA ASP A 8 -16.86 72.52 11.31
C ASP A 8 -16.40 71.85 10.01
N GLU A 9 -15.78 72.60 9.09
CA GLU A 9 -15.23 72.03 7.85
C GLU A 9 -14.03 71.11 8.13
N ARG A 10 -13.15 71.47 9.08
CA ARG A 10 -12.05 70.60 9.53
C ARG A 10 -12.56 69.32 10.19
N ASN A 11 -13.59 69.41 11.01
CA ASN A 11 -14.21 68.24 11.65
C ASN A 11 -14.92 67.32 10.66
N ALA A 12 -15.47 67.87 9.57
CA ALA A 12 -16.05 67.08 8.48
C ALA A 12 -14.96 66.35 7.67
N LYS A 13 -13.86 67.02 7.35
CA LYS A 13 -12.71 66.40 6.67
C LYS A 13 -12.06 65.31 7.52
N MET A 14 -11.83 65.56 8.81
CA MET A 14 -11.25 64.56 9.73
C MET A 14 -12.13 63.29 9.80
N ARG A 15 -13.45 63.46 9.95
CA ARG A 15 -14.40 62.32 9.96
C ARG A 15 -14.41 61.55 8.65
N SER A 16 -14.25 62.23 7.51
CA SER A 16 -14.18 61.55 6.21
C SER A 16 -12.89 60.74 6.05
N LEU A 17 -11.76 61.25 6.57
CA LEU A 17 -10.48 60.54 6.57
C LEU A 17 -10.49 59.34 7.52
N GLU A 18 -11.07 59.48 8.71
CA GLU A 18 -11.28 58.36 9.64
C GLU A 18 -12.14 57.27 9.00
N LYS A 19 -13.22 57.65 8.32
CA LYS A 19 -14.10 56.69 7.65
C LYS A 19 -13.42 55.95 6.49
N ILE A 20 -12.56 56.63 5.72
CA ILE A 20 -11.78 56.00 4.64
C ILE A 20 -10.70 55.07 5.20
N LEU A 21 -10.07 55.44 6.32
CA LEU A 21 -9.08 54.62 7.01
C LEU A 21 -9.73 53.35 7.57
N ASP A 22 -10.90 53.48 8.20
CA ASP A 22 -11.66 52.37 8.77
C ASP A 22 -12.12 51.39 7.69
N ILE A 23 -12.63 51.89 6.56
CA ILE A 23 -13.00 51.05 5.41
C ILE A 23 -11.77 50.32 4.83
N ASN A 24 -10.62 50.99 4.71
CA ASN A 24 -9.40 50.32 4.23
C ASN A 24 -8.91 49.24 5.20
N LEU A 25 -8.96 49.53 6.50
CA LEU A 25 -8.51 48.59 7.52
C LEU A 25 -9.42 47.36 7.57
N ASP A 26 -10.73 47.55 7.43
CA ASP A 26 -11.72 46.46 7.37
C ASP A 26 -11.54 45.59 6.13
N VAL A 27 -11.33 46.20 4.95
CA VAL A 27 -11.07 45.47 3.70
C VAL A 27 -9.77 44.64 3.79
N ILE A 28 -8.69 45.22 4.32
CA ILE A 28 -7.42 44.50 4.51
C ILE A 28 -7.63 43.34 5.49
N THR A 29 -8.26 43.59 6.64
CA THR A 29 -8.50 42.56 7.66
C THR A 29 -9.37 41.42 7.14
N SER A 30 -10.45 41.74 6.43
CA SER A 30 -11.33 40.75 5.82
C SER A 30 -10.62 39.93 4.74
N SER A 31 -9.80 40.57 3.89
CA SER A 31 -9.04 39.85 2.85
C SER A 31 -8.01 38.86 3.43
N TYR A 32 -7.32 39.23 4.51
CA TYR A 32 -6.38 38.34 5.19
C TYR A 32 -7.10 37.14 5.82
N ILE A 33 -8.25 37.37 6.46
CA ILE A 33 -9.05 36.30 7.09
C ILE A 33 -9.67 35.37 6.03
N GLU A 34 -10.05 35.90 4.86
CA GLU A 34 -10.68 35.13 3.79
C GLU A 34 -9.67 34.24 3.02
N GLU A 35 -8.44 34.71 2.81
CA GLU A 35 -7.37 33.92 2.18
C GLU A 35 -6.92 32.73 3.04
N GLU A 36 -6.79 32.93 4.36
CA GLU A 36 -6.43 31.85 5.30
C GLU A 36 -7.55 30.81 5.43
N LYS A 37 -8.81 31.25 5.57
CA LYS A 37 -9.97 30.34 5.66
C LYS A 37 -10.14 29.53 4.38
N LYS A 38 -9.97 30.12 3.19
CA LYS A 38 -10.19 29.44 1.92
C LYS A 38 -9.11 28.37 1.64
N ARG A 39 -7.84 28.61 1.98
CA ARG A 39 -6.79 27.56 1.87
C ARG A 39 -7.07 26.40 2.81
N TYR A 40 -7.40 26.67 4.08
CA TYR A 40 -7.56 25.63 5.08
C TYR A 40 -8.87 24.82 4.91
N PHE A 41 -9.99 25.47 4.53
CA PHE A 41 -11.27 24.77 4.29
C PHE A 41 -11.32 24.00 2.96
N ILE A 42 -10.70 24.51 1.89
CA ILE A 42 -10.64 23.78 0.62
C ILE A 42 -9.69 22.58 0.77
N SER A 43 -8.50 22.76 1.37
CA SER A 43 -7.59 21.64 1.62
C SER A 43 -8.23 20.55 2.45
N SER A 44 -8.83 20.88 3.60
CA SER A 44 -9.42 19.87 4.50
C SER A 44 -10.60 19.10 3.92
N ARG A 45 -11.47 19.73 3.11
CA ARG A 45 -12.59 19.02 2.46
C ARG A 45 -12.12 18.11 1.33
N PHE A 46 -11.19 18.58 0.49
CA PHE A 46 -10.63 17.77 -0.59
C PHE A 46 -9.75 16.63 -0.06
N GLU A 47 -8.98 16.88 0.99
CA GLU A 47 -8.16 15.89 1.68
C GLU A 47 -9.03 14.80 2.32
N ASN A 48 -10.08 15.17 3.06
CA ASN A 48 -11.01 14.19 3.63
C ASN A 48 -11.77 13.40 2.56
N LEU A 49 -12.11 14.03 1.43
CA LEU A 49 -12.73 13.34 0.29
C LEU A 49 -11.75 12.33 -0.35
N LEU A 50 -10.50 12.74 -0.58
CA LEU A 50 -9.45 11.88 -1.13
C LEU A 50 -9.11 10.73 -0.19
N ILE A 51 -9.03 10.96 1.11
CA ILE A 51 -8.78 9.93 2.13
C ILE A 51 -9.95 8.95 2.16
N GLN A 52 -11.20 9.41 2.18
CA GLN A 52 -12.37 8.52 2.19
C GLN A 52 -12.49 7.72 0.89
N PHE A 53 -12.24 8.34 -0.26
CA PHE A 53 -12.21 7.66 -1.54
C PHE A 53 -11.09 6.62 -1.58
N SER A 54 -9.88 6.98 -1.16
CA SER A 54 -8.73 6.07 -1.11
C SER A 54 -8.98 4.89 -0.18
N ASN A 55 -9.57 5.12 1.01
CA ASN A 55 -9.89 4.04 1.94
C ASN A 55 -10.92 3.08 1.34
N ARG A 56 -11.99 3.59 0.72
CA ARG A 56 -13.02 2.74 0.08
C ARG A 56 -12.46 1.98 -1.12
N PHE A 57 -11.62 2.64 -1.92
CA PHE A 57 -10.97 2.03 -3.08
C PHE A 57 -9.97 0.95 -2.65
N SER A 58 -9.12 1.23 -1.67
CA SER A 58 -8.18 0.27 -1.08
C SER A 58 -8.91 -0.94 -0.52
N TYR A 59 -10.00 -0.72 0.23
CA TYR A 59 -10.81 -1.82 0.76
C TYR A 59 -11.41 -2.69 -0.37
N GLY A 60 -11.88 -2.06 -1.44
CA GLY A 60 -12.38 -2.79 -2.62
C GLY A 60 -11.30 -3.62 -3.32
N LEU A 61 -10.08 -3.09 -3.49
CA LEU A 61 -8.96 -3.83 -4.07
C LEU A 61 -8.56 -5.02 -3.20
N ASN A 62 -8.43 -4.82 -1.88
CA ASN A 62 -8.08 -5.88 -0.94
C ASN A 62 -9.16 -6.99 -0.93
N LEU A 63 -10.44 -6.64 -1.02
CA LEU A 63 -11.52 -7.62 -1.17
C LEU A 63 -11.36 -8.47 -2.44
N VAL A 64 -11.04 -7.84 -3.58
CA VAL A 64 -10.77 -8.55 -4.83
C VAL A 64 -9.54 -9.45 -4.71
N LEU A 65 -8.49 -9.01 -4.02
CA LEU A 65 -7.30 -9.81 -3.76
C LEU A 65 -7.61 -11.06 -2.92
N VAL A 66 -8.36 -10.93 -1.82
CA VAL A 66 -8.78 -12.09 -1.01
C VAL A 66 -9.59 -13.08 -1.84
N LEU A 67 -10.58 -12.60 -2.62
CA LEU A 67 -11.37 -13.47 -3.48
C LEU A 67 -10.52 -14.19 -4.53
N GLY A 68 -9.52 -13.49 -5.11
CA GLY A 68 -8.54 -14.08 -6.01
C GLY A 68 -7.68 -15.15 -5.33
N LEU A 69 -7.22 -14.90 -4.10
CA LEU A 69 -6.44 -15.86 -3.31
C LEU A 69 -7.26 -17.10 -2.95
N VAL A 70 -8.54 -16.94 -2.61
CA VAL A 70 -9.46 -18.07 -2.38
C VAL A 70 -9.61 -18.92 -3.64
N ALA A 71 -9.87 -18.29 -4.79
CA ALA A 71 -9.99 -19.01 -6.06
C ALA A 71 -8.68 -19.73 -6.44
N LEU A 72 -7.54 -19.07 -6.24
CA LEU A 72 -6.22 -19.65 -6.50
C LEU A 72 -5.94 -20.82 -5.54
N GLY A 73 -6.32 -20.71 -4.27
CA GLY A 73 -6.22 -21.78 -3.28
C GLY A 73 -7.01 -23.01 -3.69
N LEU A 74 -8.25 -22.84 -4.16
CA LEU A 74 -9.06 -23.94 -4.70
C LEU A 74 -8.40 -24.60 -5.93
N MET A 75 -7.82 -23.79 -6.83
CA MET A 75 -7.12 -24.31 -8.01
C MET A 75 -5.87 -25.11 -7.64
N VAL A 76 -5.04 -24.58 -6.74
CA VAL A 76 -3.83 -25.26 -6.26
C VAL A 76 -4.19 -26.52 -5.48
N MET A 77 -5.28 -26.50 -4.70
CA MET A 77 -5.80 -27.69 -4.02
C MET A 77 -6.22 -28.77 -5.03
N GLY A 78 -6.88 -28.38 -6.12
CA GLY A 78 -7.19 -29.29 -7.22
C GLY A 78 -5.93 -29.90 -7.88
N LEU A 79 -4.89 -29.08 -8.11
CA LEU A 79 -3.60 -29.55 -8.62
C LEU A 79 -2.92 -30.53 -7.66
N PHE A 80 -2.97 -30.27 -6.35
CA PHE A 80 -2.40 -31.17 -5.36
C PHE A 80 -3.11 -32.53 -5.35
N VAL A 81 -4.45 -32.55 -5.41
CA VAL A 81 -5.21 -33.80 -5.53
C VAL A 81 -4.83 -34.55 -6.80
N TYR A 82 -4.71 -33.85 -7.92
CA TYR A 82 -4.24 -34.45 -9.18
C TYR A 82 -2.84 -35.05 -9.05
N ASP A 83 -1.88 -34.32 -8.50
CA ASP A 83 -0.50 -34.80 -8.27
C ASP A 83 -0.48 -36.06 -7.39
N VAL A 84 -1.26 -36.06 -6.31
CA VAL A 84 -1.37 -37.20 -5.39
C VAL A 84 -1.94 -38.43 -6.09
N THR A 85 -3.01 -38.28 -6.87
CA THR A 85 -3.58 -39.41 -7.63
C THR A 85 -2.61 -39.95 -8.68
N HIS A 86 -1.80 -39.07 -9.28
CA HIS A 86 -0.82 -39.45 -10.30
C HIS A 86 0.39 -40.21 -9.71
N ILE A 87 0.76 -39.97 -8.44
CA ILE A 87 1.81 -40.76 -7.74
C ILE A 87 1.47 -42.25 -7.77
N PHE A 88 0.22 -42.62 -7.51
CA PHE A 88 -0.19 -44.02 -7.42
C PHE A 88 -0.11 -44.78 -8.75
N GLN A 89 0.00 -44.07 -9.88
CA GLN A 89 0.02 -44.65 -11.23
C GLN A 89 1.40 -44.55 -11.91
N GLY A 90 2.35 -43.80 -11.34
CA GLY A 90 3.59 -43.39 -12.02
C GLY A 90 4.87 -43.61 -11.20
N ASN A 91 5.93 -42.90 -11.60
CA ASN A 91 7.20 -42.90 -10.86
C ASN A 91 7.05 -42.13 -9.55
N ILE A 92 7.17 -42.84 -8.42
CA ILE A 92 6.97 -42.34 -7.06
C ILE A 92 7.85 -41.12 -6.76
N GLU A 93 9.11 -41.11 -7.19
CA GLU A 93 10.05 -40.02 -6.90
C GLU A 93 9.64 -38.73 -7.61
N LYS A 94 9.27 -38.83 -8.89
CA LYS A 94 8.78 -37.67 -9.66
C LYS A 94 7.45 -37.15 -9.12
N GLY A 95 6.53 -38.05 -8.78
CA GLY A 95 5.24 -37.67 -8.24
C GLY A 95 5.34 -37.05 -6.84
N LEU A 96 6.25 -37.54 -5.99
CA LEU A 96 6.52 -36.96 -4.67
C LEU A 96 7.10 -35.55 -4.80
N LEU A 97 8.08 -35.33 -5.68
CA LEU A 97 8.61 -33.98 -5.94
C LEU A 97 7.54 -33.04 -6.49
N SER A 98 6.67 -33.50 -7.39
CA SER A 98 5.55 -32.69 -7.91
C SER A 98 4.59 -32.30 -6.79
N SER A 99 4.20 -33.26 -5.96
CA SER A 99 3.28 -33.05 -4.83
C SER A 99 3.85 -32.13 -3.77
N LEU A 100 5.15 -32.25 -3.46
CA LEU A 100 5.84 -31.29 -2.58
C LEU A 100 5.83 -29.88 -3.18
N GLY A 101 6.01 -29.78 -4.50
CA GLY A 101 5.91 -28.51 -5.23
C GLY A 101 4.52 -27.86 -5.12
N SER A 102 3.43 -28.62 -5.28
CA SER A 102 2.06 -28.10 -5.12
C SER A 102 1.70 -27.83 -3.66
N LEU A 103 2.26 -28.58 -2.70
CA LEU A 103 2.08 -28.34 -1.27
C LEU A 103 2.76 -27.03 -0.81
N LEU A 104 3.95 -26.72 -1.33
CA LEU A 104 4.59 -25.42 -1.11
C LEU A 104 3.77 -24.27 -1.71
N MET A 105 3.15 -24.48 -2.88
CA MET A 105 2.26 -23.48 -3.46
C MET A 105 1.03 -23.26 -2.56
N LEU A 106 0.42 -24.33 -2.00
CA LEU A 106 -0.67 -24.20 -1.04
C LEU A 106 -0.26 -23.38 0.18
N TRP A 107 0.92 -23.66 0.73
CA TRP A 107 1.46 -22.89 1.85
C TRP A 107 1.59 -21.40 1.50
N VAL A 108 2.11 -21.07 0.32
CA VAL A 108 2.19 -19.67 -0.16
C VAL A 108 0.81 -19.02 -0.23
N VAL A 109 -0.22 -19.72 -0.70
CA VAL A 109 -1.57 -19.16 -0.77
C VAL A 109 -2.13 -18.89 0.62
N ILE A 110 -1.93 -19.82 1.56
CA ILE A 110 -2.37 -19.66 2.95
C ILE A 110 -1.68 -18.44 3.58
N GLU A 111 -0.36 -18.34 3.43
CA GLU A 111 0.45 -17.24 3.98
C GLU A 111 0.01 -15.87 3.41
N LEU A 112 -0.23 -15.79 2.10
CA LEU A 112 -0.71 -14.56 1.46
C LEU A 112 -2.15 -14.24 1.86
N MET A 113 -3.00 -15.24 2.03
CA MET A 113 -4.39 -15.05 2.46
C MET A 113 -4.47 -14.53 3.89
N ASP A 114 -3.67 -15.09 4.81
CA ASP A 114 -3.59 -14.59 6.19
C ASP A 114 -3.10 -13.14 6.20
N THR A 115 -2.06 -12.82 5.41
CA THR A 115 -1.57 -11.44 5.28
C THR A 115 -2.64 -10.49 4.76
N GLU A 116 -3.42 -10.90 3.76
CA GLU A 116 -4.48 -10.06 3.19
C GLU A 116 -5.66 -9.90 4.16
N ILE A 117 -6.00 -10.94 4.92
CA ILE A 117 -7.02 -10.89 5.98
C ILE A 117 -6.60 -9.92 7.08
N ASP A 118 -5.35 -9.99 7.53
CA ASP A 118 -4.81 -9.09 8.56
C ASP A 118 -4.73 -7.66 8.04
N HIS A 119 -4.37 -7.48 6.77
CA HIS A 119 -4.41 -6.18 6.12
C HIS A 119 -5.84 -5.60 6.02
N LEU A 120 -6.85 -6.44 5.75
CA LEU A 120 -8.26 -6.05 5.79
C LEU A 120 -8.75 -5.69 7.20
N ARG A 121 -8.17 -6.29 8.25
CA ARG A 121 -8.45 -5.94 9.66
C ARG A 121 -7.82 -4.61 10.08
N GLY A 122 -7.04 -3.97 9.20
CA GLY A 122 -6.38 -2.69 9.44
C GLY A 122 -4.96 -2.83 9.99
N GLU A 123 -4.37 -4.03 9.94
CA GLU A 123 -2.96 -4.20 10.30
C GLU A 123 -2.02 -3.63 9.22
N LYS A 124 -0.81 -3.27 9.66
CA LYS A 124 0.23 -2.73 8.77
C LYS A 124 0.67 -3.79 7.77
N PHE A 125 0.96 -3.36 6.55
CA PHE A 125 1.41 -4.23 5.47
C PHE A 125 2.72 -4.96 5.84
N ALA A 126 2.66 -6.29 5.97
CA ALA A 126 3.79 -7.10 6.40
C ALA A 126 4.75 -7.40 5.22
N ILE A 127 5.61 -6.45 4.87
CA ILE A 127 6.61 -6.58 3.78
C ILE A 127 7.45 -7.87 3.93
N LYS A 128 7.72 -8.28 5.17
CA LYS A 128 8.45 -9.52 5.49
C LYS A 128 7.83 -10.77 4.87
N VAL A 129 6.50 -10.84 4.78
CA VAL A 129 5.78 -11.99 4.20
C VAL A 129 6.03 -12.09 2.70
N PHE A 130 6.09 -10.98 1.99
CA PHE A 130 6.40 -11.01 0.55
C PHE A 130 7.79 -11.57 0.27
N VAL A 131 8.77 -11.26 1.13
CA VAL A 131 10.13 -11.80 1.02
C VAL A 131 10.17 -13.30 1.34
N SER A 132 9.44 -13.76 2.37
CA SER A 132 9.37 -15.20 2.70
C SER A 132 8.70 -15.99 1.58
N VAL A 133 7.61 -15.49 1.02
CA VAL A 133 6.91 -16.08 -0.13
C VAL A 133 7.82 -16.15 -1.36
N ALA A 134 8.59 -15.09 -1.65
CA ALA A 134 9.56 -15.09 -2.74
C ALA A 134 10.64 -16.17 -2.55
N LEU A 135 11.13 -16.34 -1.32
CA LEU A 135 12.10 -17.39 -0.99
C LEU A 135 11.51 -18.79 -1.25
N VAL A 136 10.27 -19.04 -0.79
CA VAL A 136 9.58 -20.31 -1.02
C VAL A 136 9.34 -20.57 -2.51
N ALA A 137 9.00 -19.54 -3.29
CA ALA A 137 8.87 -19.67 -4.74
C ALA A 137 10.20 -20.08 -5.41
N ILE A 138 11.34 -19.57 -4.94
CA ILE A 138 12.66 -20.01 -5.44
C ILE A 138 12.94 -21.46 -5.02
N ILE A 139 12.66 -21.83 -3.77
CA ILE A 139 12.82 -23.23 -3.30
C ILE A 139 12.01 -24.18 -4.20
N ARG A 140 10.75 -23.83 -4.50
CA ARG A 140 9.90 -24.57 -5.44
C ARG A 140 10.52 -24.67 -6.83
N LYS A 141 11.15 -23.61 -7.33
CA LYS A 141 11.86 -23.62 -8.63
C LYS A 141 13.10 -24.51 -8.60
N ILE A 142 13.82 -24.56 -7.48
CA ILE A 142 14.97 -25.46 -7.27
C ILE A 142 14.50 -26.92 -7.29
N LEU A 143 13.44 -27.26 -6.56
CA LEU A 143 12.89 -28.62 -6.52
C LEU A 143 12.49 -29.11 -7.91
N VAL A 144 11.75 -28.29 -8.67
CA VAL A 144 11.32 -28.64 -10.04
C VAL A 144 12.49 -28.73 -11.02
N THR A 145 13.50 -27.87 -10.88
CA THR A 145 14.70 -27.87 -11.75
C THR A 145 15.62 -29.03 -11.43
N SER A 146 15.75 -29.41 -10.15
CA SER A 146 16.54 -30.57 -9.71
C SER A 146 16.06 -31.86 -10.38
N LEU A 147 14.75 -31.99 -10.61
CA LEU A 147 14.17 -33.12 -11.34
C LEU A 147 14.59 -33.21 -12.82
N LYS A 148 15.02 -32.09 -13.43
CA LYS A 148 15.34 -32.02 -14.87
C LYS A 148 16.81 -32.30 -15.20
N ALA A 149 17.67 -32.52 -14.20
CA ALA A 149 19.07 -33.00 -14.22
C ALA A 149 20.08 -32.47 -15.27
N ASP A 150 19.68 -31.75 -16.31
CA ASP A 150 20.48 -31.53 -17.53
C ASP A 150 20.88 -30.06 -17.74
N GLN A 151 20.68 -29.20 -16.74
CA GLN A 151 20.93 -27.76 -16.84
C GLN A 151 21.73 -27.24 -15.64
N VAL A 152 23.04 -27.54 -15.63
CA VAL A 152 23.99 -27.05 -14.62
C VAL A 152 23.99 -25.52 -14.53
N GLU A 153 23.88 -24.82 -15.67
CA GLU A 153 23.77 -23.35 -15.71
C GLU A 153 22.53 -22.83 -14.97
N ALA A 154 21.38 -23.50 -15.13
CA ALA A 154 20.14 -23.13 -14.45
C ALA A 154 20.25 -23.32 -12.93
N GLN A 155 20.95 -24.35 -12.47
CA GLN A 155 21.17 -24.60 -11.04
C GLN A 155 22.05 -23.52 -10.40
N ILE A 156 23.15 -23.11 -11.06
CA ILE A 156 24.03 -22.05 -10.54
C ILE A 156 23.27 -20.72 -10.42
N SER A 157 22.46 -20.37 -11.43
CA SER A 157 21.62 -19.15 -11.40
C SER A 157 20.65 -19.15 -10.21
N LEU A 158 20.04 -20.31 -9.91
CA LEU A 158 19.11 -20.43 -8.78
C LEU A 158 19.81 -20.29 -7.43
N ILE A 159 21.02 -20.84 -7.28
CA ILE A 159 21.81 -20.70 -6.04
C ILE A 159 22.15 -19.23 -5.78
N ILE A 160 22.57 -18.50 -6.82
CA ILE A 160 22.84 -17.05 -6.71
C ILE A 160 21.56 -16.30 -6.32
N ALA A 161 20.42 -16.62 -6.93
CA ALA A 161 19.15 -15.98 -6.62
C ALA A 161 18.71 -16.21 -5.16
N VAL A 162 18.90 -17.42 -4.60
CA VAL A 162 18.66 -17.70 -3.18
C VAL A 162 19.57 -16.87 -2.29
N ALA A 163 20.87 -16.76 -2.62
CA ALA A 163 21.80 -15.98 -1.83
C ALA A 163 21.41 -14.49 -1.78
N VAL A 164 20.99 -13.92 -2.92
CA VAL A 164 20.51 -12.53 -2.99
C VAL A 164 19.24 -12.35 -2.16
N LEU A 165 18.24 -13.22 -2.31
CA LEU A 165 17.00 -13.13 -1.52
C LEU A 165 17.25 -13.32 -0.02
N GLY A 166 18.14 -14.24 0.37
CA GLY A 166 18.55 -14.41 1.76
C GLY A 166 19.19 -13.15 2.33
N GLY A 167 20.04 -12.47 1.55
CA GLY A 167 20.61 -11.18 1.91
C GLY A 167 19.55 -10.09 2.09
N VAL A 168 18.57 -10.01 1.18
CA VAL A 168 17.44 -9.07 1.28
C VAL A 168 16.61 -9.36 2.53
N TYR A 169 16.28 -10.63 2.80
CA TYR A 169 15.54 -11.02 4.00
C TYR A 169 16.28 -10.64 5.28
N TRP A 170 17.60 -10.87 5.34
CA TRP A 170 18.42 -10.48 6.49
C TRP A 170 18.42 -8.96 6.69
N LEU A 171 18.53 -8.19 5.61
CA LEU A 171 18.50 -6.73 5.67
C LEU A 171 17.15 -6.22 6.16
N VAL A 172 16.04 -6.70 5.59
CA VAL A 172 14.68 -6.35 6.00
C VAL A 172 14.47 -6.70 7.47
N SER A 173 14.83 -7.92 7.89
CA SER A 173 14.68 -8.35 9.29
C SER A 173 15.54 -7.55 10.27
N LYS A 174 16.66 -6.96 9.83
CA LYS A 174 17.52 -6.12 10.66
C LYS A 174 16.98 -4.70 10.80
N VAL A 175 16.34 -4.16 9.76
CA VAL A 175 15.70 -2.84 9.80
C VAL A 175 14.42 -2.88 10.64
N ASP A 176 13.66 -3.98 10.55
CA ASP A 176 12.39 -4.15 11.28
C ASP A 176 12.59 -4.38 12.81
N ASN A 177 13.80 -4.75 13.22
CA ASN A 177 14.19 -4.96 14.62
C ASN A 177 14.81 -3.71 15.30
N LYS A 178 14.66 -2.52 14.71
CA LYS A 178 15.04 -1.23 15.29
C LYS A 178 13.82 -0.32 15.40
#